data_AF-A0A3N5GC25-F1
#
_entry.id   AF-A0A3N5GC25-F1
#
_cell.length_a   1.000
_cell.length_b   1.000
_cell.length_c   1.000
_cell.angle_alpha   90.00
_cell.angle_beta   90.00
_cell.angle_gamma   90.00
#
_symmetry.space_group_name_H-M   'P 1'
#
loop_
_entity.id
_entity.type
_entity.pdbx_description
1 polymer ?
#
loop_
_entity_poly.entity_id
_entity_poly.type
_entity_poly.pdbx_seq_one_letter_code
_entity_poly.pdbx_strand_id
1 'polypeptide(L)'
;MAQRQDVTLSFVEVVSAGALHEVERLPGVLSVEPARSVPARLRVGNRSRQVGIVGLPARSRLHRVVDASGTAVALPPGGLVLSQKLAEILDVRPQDAVMVEVLEGARPVRRVVVVDLVEEYMGTSAYMEISALHDLMHEADNLSGAVVEVDPARVDALYHRLKTVPAIAGVAVTQAVLDSFNTTIEQNMNLIVFFNVLFSSIIAIGVVYNA
;
A
#
# COMPACT_ATOMS: atom_id res chain seq x y z
N MET A 1 14.40 -2.85 2.74
CA MET A 1 13.85 -1.56 2.27
C MET A 1 12.84 -1.82 1.17
N ALA A 2 11.58 -2.04 1.55
CA ALA A 2 10.51 -2.49 0.63
C ALA A 2 9.78 -1.33 -0.06
N GLN A 3 9.67 -0.18 0.62
CA GLN A 3 8.88 0.96 0.16
C GLN A 3 9.82 2.09 -0.30
N ARG A 4 9.76 2.46 -1.59
CA ARG A 4 10.52 3.58 -2.19
C ARG A 4 9.62 4.73 -2.67
N GLN A 5 8.33 4.69 -2.33
CA GLN A 5 7.38 5.74 -2.69
C GLN A 5 7.39 6.86 -1.66
N ASP A 6 7.43 8.09 -2.14
CA ASP A 6 7.41 9.29 -1.30
C ASP A 6 5.99 9.85 -1.19
N VAL A 7 5.17 9.69 -2.24
CA VAL A 7 3.79 10.21 -2.30
C VAL A 7 2.84 9.18 -2.93
N THR A 8 1.70 8.93 -2.29
CA THR A 8 0.57 8.18 -2.85
C THR A 8 -0.55 9.16 -3.19
N LEU A 9 -0.95 9.17 -4.46
CA LEU A 9 -2.09 9.93 -4.96
C LEU A 9 -3.33 9.03 -5.01
N SER A 10 -4.42 9.50 -4.44
CA SER A 10 -5.76 8.92 -4.61
C SER A 10 -6.61 9.89 -5.41
N PHE A 11 -7.25 9.43 -6.48
CA PHE A 11 -8.09 10.26 -7.32
C PHE A 11 -9.55 10.28 -6.83
N VAL A 12 -10.27 11.39 -7.03
CA VAL A 12 -11.66 11.57 -6.56
C VAL A 12 -12.62 10.62 -7.27
N GLU A 13 -12.38 10.41 -8.55
CA GLU A 13 -13.05 9.45 -9.41
C GLU A 13 -11.99 8.65 -10.16
N VAL A 14 -12.37 7.48 -10.65
CA VAL A 14 -11.51 6.64 -11.47
C VAL A 14 -11.11 7.45 -12.71
N VAL A 15 -9.83 7.80 -12.82
CA VAL A 15 -9.32 8.65 -13.91
C VAL A 15 -8.62 7.81 -14.95
N SER A 16 -8.76 8.24 -16.21
CA SER A 16 -8.04 7.62 -17.33
C SER A 16 -6.52 7.78 -17.19
N ALA A 17 -5.75 6.89 -17.82
CA ALA A 17 -4.29 6.97 -17.91
C ALA A 17 -3.73 8.34 -18.36
N GLY A 18 -4.53 9.17 -19.05
CA GLY A 18 -4.16 10.53 -19.44
C GLY A 18 -3.89 11.48 -18.26
N ALA A 19 -4.56 11.28 -17.12
CA ALA A 19 -4.32 12.08 -15.91
C ALA A 19 -2.93 11.81 -15.31
N LEU A 20 -2.38 10.61 -15.55
CA LEU A 20 -1.04 10.23 -15.09
C LEU A 20 0.05 11.05 -15.81
N HIS A 21 -0.13 11.28 -17.10
CA HIS A 21 0.79 12.07 -17.93
C HIS A 21 0.88 13.54 -17.49
N GLU A 22 -0.19 14.10 -16.91
CA GLU A 22 -0.15 15.45 -16.35
C GLU A 22 0.69 15.49 -15.06
N VAL A 23 0.59 14.46 -14.23
CA VAL A 23 1.39 14.32 -13.01
C VAL A 23 2.88 14.12 -13.34
N GLU A 24 3.21 13.29 -14.32
CA GLU A 24 4.60 13.06 -14.77
C GLU A 24 5.31 14.33 -15.21
N ARG A 25 4.57 15.33 -15.72
CA ARG A 25 5.12 16.60 -16.20
C ARG A 25 5.32 17.64 -15.10
N LEU A 26 4.93 17.35 -13.86
CA LEU A 26 5.07 18.29 -12.77
C LEU A 26 6.55 18.44 -12.36
N PRO A 27 7.03 19.68 -12.14
CA PRO A 27 8.39 19.89 -11.65
C PRO A 27 8.63 19.19 -10.31
N GLY A 28 9.71 18.42 -10.22
CA GLY A 28 10.07 17.66 -9.02
C GLY A 28 9.59 16.20 -9.01
N VAL A 29 8.76 15.79 -9.97
CA VAL A 29 8.41 14.37 -10.15
C VAL A 29 9.55 13.64 -10.83
N LEU A 30 10.03 12.56 -10.21
CA LEU A 30 11.10 11.70 -10.72
C LEU A 30 10.54 10.47 -11.44
N SER A 31 9.45 9.91 -10.94
CA SER A 31 8.70 8.86 -11.63
C SER A 31 7.28 8.72 -11.08
N VAL A 32 6.39 8.16 -11.90
CA VAL A 32 4.99 7.88 -11.56
C VAL A 32 4.66 6.45 -11.94
N GLU A 33 3.94 5.74 -11.08
CA GLU A 33 3.41 4.42 -11.38
C GLU A 33 1.91 4.37 -11.13
N PRO A 34 1.12 3.85 -12.08
CA PRO A 34 -0.32 3.72 -11.90
C PRO A 34 -0.61 2.66 -10.83
N ALA A 35 -1.66 2.90 -10.04
CA ALA A 35 -2.18 1.92 -9.09
C ALA A 35 -3.71 1.88 -9.19
N ARG A 36 -4.26 0.66 -9.15
CA ARG A 36 -5.70 0.44 -9.05
C ARG A 36 -5.99 -0.43 -7.83
N SER A 37 -6.93 -0.05 -6.98
CA SER A 37 -7.39 -0.90 -5.88
C SER A 37 -8.88 -1.11 -6.00
N VAL A 38 -9.31 -2.37 -5.94
CA VAL A 38 -10.71 -2.77 -6.08
C VAL A 38 -11.12 -3.61 -4.85
N PRO A 39 -12.09 -3.16 -4.04
CA PRO A 39 -12.62 -3.97 -2.95
C PRO A 39 -13.38 -5.19 -3.50
N ALA A 40 -13.00 -6.37 -3.05
CA ALA A 40 -13.59 -7.63 -3.48
C ALA A 40 -13.78 -8.60 -2.31
N ARG A 41 -14.75 -9.51 -2.44
CA ARG A 41 -14.88 -10.69 -1.61
C ARG A 41 -14.33 -11.89 -2.37
N LEU A 42 -13.29 -12.50 -1.82
CA LEU A 42 -12.74 -13.75 -2.30
C LEU A 42 -13.46 -14.91 -1.62
N ARG A 43 -13.93 -15.90 -2.39
CA ARG A 43 -14.71 -17.03 -1.87
C ARG A 43 -14.31 -18.37 -2.49
N VAL A 44 -14.15 -19.38 -1.65
CA VAL A 44 -13.93 -20.78 -2.01
C VAL A 44 -14.78 -21.67 -1.09
N GLY A 45 -15.78 -22.33 -1.66
CA GLY A 45 -16.76 -23.09 -0.87
C GLY A 45 -17.41 -22.22 0.21
N ASN A 46 -17.20 -22.61 1.48
CA ASN A 46 -17.72 -21.93 2.67
C ASN A 46 -16.75 -20.90 3.26
N ARG A 47 -15.54 -20.79 2.71
CA ARG A 47 -14.51 -19.84 3.18
C ARG A 47 -14.62 -18.57 2.34
N SER A 48 -14.63 -17.41 3.01
CA SER A 48 -14.60 -16.13 2.32
C SER A 48 -13.84 -15.07 3.09
N ARG A 49 -13.24 -14.13 2.37
CA ARG A 49 -12.55 -12.98 2.95
C ARG A 49 -12.74 -11.75 2.06
N GLN A 50 -13.05 -10.62 2.69
CA GLN A 50 -13.10 -9.34 2.00
C GLN A 50 -11.71 -8.69 2.07
N VAL A 51 -11.19 -8.29 0.91
CA VAL A 51 -9.86 -7.71 0.73
C VAL A 51 -9.90 -6.65 -0.38
N GLY A 52 -8.88 -5.79 -0.46
CA GLY A 52 -8.63 -4.98 -1.65
C GLY A 52 -7.73 -5.76 -2.61
N ILE A 53 -8.13 -5.89 -3.87
CA ILE A 53 -7.25 -6.38 -4.93
C ILE A 53 -6.49 -5.20 -5.49
N VAL A 54 -5.16 -5.23 -5.34
CA VAL A 54 -4.26 -4.17 -5.79
C VAL A 54 -3.69 -4.54 -7.17
N GLY A 55 -4.09 -3.79 -8.17
CA GLY A 55 -3.56 -3.79 -9.53
C GLY A 55 -2.29 -2.97 -9.62
N LEU A 56 -1.18 -3.62 -9.95
CA LEU A 56 0.14 -3.01 -10.13
C LEU A 56 0.72 -3.39 -11.50
N PRO A 57 1.60 -2.58 -12.08
CA PRO A 57 2.36 -3.00 -13.27
C PRO A 57 3.17 -4.27 -12.99
N ALA A 58 3.31 -5.13 -14.00
CA ALA A 58 4.07 -6.39 -13.91
C ALA A 58 5.47 -6.24 -13.26
N ARG A 59 6.12 -5.10 -13.48
CA ARG A 59 7.39 -4.71 -12.83
C ARG A 59 7.26 -3.32 -12.23
N SER A 60 6.52 -3.20 -11.14
CA SER A 60 6.52 -1.97 -10.35
C SER A 60 7.90 -1.74 -9.71
N ARG A 61 8.41 -0.52 -9.79
CA ARG A 61 9.67 -0.07 -9.18
C ARG A 61 9.42 0.68 -7.87
N LEU A 62 8.28 1.38 -7.76
CA LEU A 62 7.90 2.19 -6.60
C LEU A 62 7.07 1.41 -5.58
N HIS A 63 6.12 0.61 -6.04
CA HIS A 63 5.21 -0.22 -5.23
C HIS A 63 5.48 -1.71 -5.47
N ARG A 64 6.61 -2.18 -4.96
CA ARG A 64 7.02 -3.58 -5.15
C ARG A 64 6.25 -4.49 -4.20
N VAL A 65 5.76 -5.59 -4.74
CA VAL A 65 5.44 -6.77 -3.93
C VAL A 65 6.78 -7.37 -3.51
N VAL A 66 7.04 -7.39 -2.21
CA VAL A 66 8.32 -7.83 -1.65
C VAL A 66 8.06 -9.05 -0.79
N ASP A 67 8.78 -10.12 -1.05
CA ASP A 67 8.72 -11.33 -0.23
C ASP A 67 9.50 -11.16 1.09
N ALA A 68 9.42 -12.16 1.97
CA ALA A 68 10.13 -12.15 3.24
C ALA A 68 11.66 -12.05 3.10
N SER A 69 12.22 -12.44 1.95
CA SER A 69 13.65 -12.31 1.65
C SER A 69 14.06 -10.90 1.21
N GLY A 70 13.10 -9.99 1.01
CA GLY A 70 13.35 -8.65 0.49
C GLY A 70 13.44 -8.61 -1.04
N THR A 71 13.09 -9.70 -1.73
CA THR A 71 13.15 -9.81 -3.18
C THR A 71 11.84 -9.31 -3.80
N ALA A 72 11.97 -8.54 -4.88
CA ALA A 72 10.82 -8.03 -5.61
C ALA A 72 10.20 -9.13 -6.47
N VAL A 73 8.90 -9.35 -6.32
CA VAL A 73 8.14 -10.34 -7.10
C VAL A 73 7.47 -9.64 -8.28
N ALA A 74 7.69 -10.16 -9.48
CA ALA A 74 7.00 -9.68 -10.68
C ALA A 74 5.59 -10.28 -10.74
N LEU A 75 4.59 -9.45 -11.03
CA LEU A 75 3.21 -9.94 -11.14
C LEU A 75 3.01 -10.65 -12.50
N PRO A 76 2.45 -11.87 -12.51
CA PRO A 76 2.11 -12.55 -13.75
C PRO A 76 1.03 -11.77 -14.54
N PRO A 77 1.00 -11.86 -15.89
CA PRO A 77 0.07 -11.10 -16.73
C PRO A 77 -1.41 -11.45 -16.53
N GLY A 78 -1.73 -12.43 -15.68
CA GLY A 78 -3.09 -12.78 -15.32
C GLY A 78 -3.12 -13.67 -14.09
N GLY A 79 -4.28 -13.70 -13.43
CA GLY A 79 -4.48 -14.45 -12.19
C GLY A 79 -4.14 -13.66 -10.93
N LEU A 80 -4.48 -14.23 -9.78
CA LEU A 80 -4.28 -13.64 -8.47
C LEU A 80 -2.96 -14.07 -7.85
N VAL A 81 -2.23 -13.11 -7.29
CA VAL A 81 -1.13 -13.37 -6.37
C VAL A 81 -1.63 -13.04 -4.96
N LEU A 82 -1.58 -14.01 -4.04
CA LEU A 82 -2.12 -13.82 -2.69
C LEU A 82 -1.00 -13.83 -1.65
N SER A 83 -1.17 -13.11 -0.54
CA SER A 83 -0.29 -13.33 0.59
C SER A 83 -0.49 -14.76 1.13
N GLN A 84 0.59 -15.39 1.59
CA GLN A 84 0.53 -16.75 2.15
C GLN A 84 -0.53 -16.86 3.25
N LYS A 85 -0.68 -15.81 4.07
CA LYS A 85 -1.70 -15.76 5.12
C LYS A 85 -3.13 -15.77 4.58
N LEU A 86 -3.39 -15.06 3.49
CA LEU A 86 -4.71 -15.05 2.86
C LEU A 86 -5.02 -16.40 2.21
N ALA A 87 -4.02 -17.03 1.60
CA ALA A 87 -4.14 -18.37 1.03
C ALA A 87 -4.46 -19.43 2.10
N GLU A 88 -3.83 -19.36 3.28
CA GLU A 88 -4.18 -20.20 4.44
C GLU A 88 -5.64 -20.01 4.90
N ILE A 89 -6.10 -18.76 4.98
CA ILE A 89 -7.48 -18.44 5.42
C ILE A 89 -8.52 -18.99 4.44
N LEU A 90 -8.24 -18.90 3.14
CA LEU A 90 -9.10 -19.41 2.09
C LEU A 90 -8.89 -20.90 1.80
N ASP A 91 -7.82 -21.49 2.34
CA ASP A 91 -7.36 -22.87 2.10
C ASP A 91 -7.16 -23.14 0.60
N VAL A 92 -6.34 -22.31 -0.03
CA VAL A 92 -6.01 -22.37 -1.46
C VAL A 92 -4.51 -22.43 -1.69
N ARG A 93 -4.11 -22.97 -2.83
CA ARG A 93 -2.73 -23.08 -3.32
C ARG A 93 -2.63 -22.47 -4.72
N PRO A 94 -1.42 -22.19 -5.22
CA PRO A 94 -1.24 -21.91 -6.64
C PRO A 94 -1.93 -22.97 -7.50
N GLN A 95 -2.52 -22.54 -8.60
CA GLN A 95 -3.41 -23.26 -9.52
C GLN A 95 -4.85 -23.47 -9.04
N ASP A 96 -5.20 -23.13 -7.80
CA ASP A 96 -6.60 -23.17 -7.37
C ASP A 96 -7.40 -21.97 -7.90
N ALA A 97 -8.71 -22.17 -8.07
CA ALA A 97 -9.60 -21.13 -8.55
C ALA A 97 -10.42 -20.51 -7.41
N VAL A 98 -10.42 -19.19 -7.33
CA VAL A 98 -11.15 -18.39 -6.34
C VAL A 98 -12.28 -17.63 -7.02
N MET A 99 -13.44 -17.57 -6.37
CA MET A 99 -14.50 -16.67 -6.80
C MET A 99 -14.19 -15.25 -6.31
N VAL A 100 -14.08 -14.32 -7.24
CA VAL A 100 -13.88 -12.88 -6.99
C VAL A 100 -15.21 -12.19 -7.19
N GLU A 101 -15.77 -11.68 -6.09
CA GLU A 101 -17.01 -10.90 -6.07
C GLU A 101 -16.64 -9.44 -5.81
N VAL A 102 -16.61 -8.62 -6.87
CA VAL A 102 -16.24 -7.20 -6.74
C VAL A 102 -17.37 -6.42 -6.07
N LEU A 103 -17.00 -5.49 -5.17
CA LEU A 103 -17.95 -4.75 -4.33
C LEU A 103 -18.27 -3.34 -4.84
N GLU A 104 -17.55 -2.87 -5.86
CA GLU A 104 -17.72 -1.56 -6.49
C GLU A 104 -18.06 -1.66 -7.99
N GLY A 105 -18.42 -0.52 -8.60
CA GLY A 105 -18.70 -0.42 -10.04
C GLY A 105 -19.78 -1.39 -10.51
N ALA A 106 -19.50 -2.11 -11.60
CA ALA A 106 -20.40 -3.11 -12.18
C ALA A 106 -20.55 -4.39 -11.32
N ARG A 107 -19.81 -4.50 -10.21
CA ARG A 107 -19.79 -5.65 -9.29
C ARG A 107 -19.69 -7.01 -10.01
N PRO A 108 -18.73 -7.19 -10.94
CA PRO A 108 -18.56 -8.47 -11.62
C PRO A 108 -18.22 -9.58 -10.62
N VAL A 109 -18.79 -10.75 -10.88
CA VAL A 109 -18.43 -12.00 -10.22
C VAL A 109 -17.71 -12.88 -11.22
N ARG A 110 -16.47 -13.27 -10.90
CA ARG A 110 -15.58 -13.98 -11.83
C ARG A 110 -14.76 -15.03 -11.09
N ARG A 111 -14.48 -16.14 -11.77
CA ARG A 111 -13.56 -17.16 -11.25
C ARG A 111 -12.16 -16.85 -11.76
N VAL A 112 -11.21 -16.68 -10.84
CA VAL A 112 -9.82 -16.30 -11.14
C VAL A 112 -8.88 -17.32 -10.51
N VAL A 113 -7.82 -17.70 -11.23
CA VAL A 113 -6.82 -18.65 -10.76
C VAL A 113 -5.81 -17.94 -9.87
N VAL A 114 -5.47 -18.54 -8.72
CA VAL A 114 -4.34 -18.14 -7.89
C VAL A 114 -3.08 -18.65 -8.60
N VAL A 115 -2.24 -17.74 -9.06
CA VAL A 115 -1.05 -18.10 -9.85
C VAL A 115 0.20 -18.21 -8.99
N ASP A 116 0.27 -17.44 -7.91
CA ASP A 116 1.41 -17.45 -7.02
C ASP A 116 1.04 -16.98 -5.60
N LEU A 117 1.93 -17.23 -4.65
CA LEU A 117 1.83 -16.75 -3.28
C LEU A 117 3.05 -15.92 -2.91
N VAL A 118 2.82 -14.87 -2.11
CA VAL A 118 3.90 -14.02 -1.59
C VAL A 118 3.96 -14.08 -0.07
N GLU A 119 5.18 -14.19 0.45
CA GLU A 119 5.42 -14.21 1.88
C GLU A 119 5.53 -12.76 2.38
N GLU A 120 4.48 -12.29 3.06
CA GLU A 120 4.44 -10.94 3.63
C GLU A 120 4.42 -11.01 5.15
N TYR A 121 5.24 -10.19 5.79
CA TYR A 121 5.32 -10.13 7.26
C TYR A 121 4.03 -9.62 7.92
N MET A 122 3.17 -8.91 7.18
CA MET A 122 1.95 -8.32 7.72
C MET A 122 0.80 -8.32 6.70
N GLY A 123 -0.37 -8.81 7.12
CA GLY A 123 -1.65 -8.57 6.43
C GLY A 123 -2.16 -9.71 5.53
N THR A 124 -3.34 -9.45 4.95
CA THR A 124 -4.00 -10.30 3.96
C THR A 124 -4.15 -9.51 2.67
N SER A 125 -3.19 -9.67 1.77
CA SER A 125 -3.07 -8.88 0.54
C SER A 125 -3.42 -9.75 -0.67
N ALA A 126 -4.01 -9.13 -1.68
CA ALA A 126 -4.29 -9.75 -2.97
C ALA A 126 -3.82 -8.80 -4.08
N TYR A 127 -3.05 -9.32 -5.01
CA TYR A 127 -2.45 -8.57 -6.11
C TYR A 127 -2.85 -9.15 -7.45
N MET A 128 -2.85 -8.28 -8.45
CA MET A 128 -3.03 -8.64 -9.85
C MET A 128 -2.22 -7.68 -10.72
N GLU A 129 -1.81 -8.13 -11.89
CA GLU A 129 -1.31 -7.20 -12.89
C GLU A 129 -2.42 -6.21 -13.29
N ILE A 130 -2.09 -4.94 -13.44
CA ILE A 130 -3.09 -3.87 -13.58
C ILE A 130 -3.99 -4.06 -14.80
N SER A 131 -3.46 -4.57 -15.92
CA SER A 131 -4.22 -4.87 -17.14
C SER A 131 -5.17 -6.04 -16.91
N ALA A 132 -4.73 -7.06 -16.17
CA ALA A 132 -5.60 -8.17 -15.79
C ALA A 132 -6.74 -7.74 -14.84
N LEU A 133 -6.48 -6.76 -13.98
CA LEU A 133 -7.53 -6.17 -13.14
C LEU A 133 -8.52 -5.33 -13.96
N HIS A 134 -8.05 -4.61 -14.97
CA HIS A 134 -8.92 -3.90 -15.92
C HIS A 134 -9.82 -4.86 -16.69
N ASP A 135 -9.25 -5.97 -17.19
CA ASP A 135 -10.02 -7.04 -17.85
C ASP A 135 -11.05 -7.67 -16.90
N LEU A 136 -10.68 -7.90 -15.64
CA LEU A 136 -11.62 -8.40 -14.63
C LEU A 136 -12.82 -7.45 -14.47
N MET A 137 -12.55 -6.15 -14.46
CA MET A 137 -13.56 -5.09 -14.29
C MET A 137 -14.34 -4.76 -15.57
N HIS A 138 -13.85 -5.18 -16.74
CA HIS A 138 -14.34 -4.73 -18.07
C HIS A 138 -14.25 -3.21 -18.21
N GLU A 139 -13.20 -2.62 -17.63
CA GLU A 139 -12.91 -1.20 -17.66
C GLU A 139 -11.66 -0.97 -18.54
N ALA A 140 -11.61 0.13 -19.29
CA ALA A 140 -10.41 0.50 -20.07
C ALA A 140 -9.63 1.59 -19.33
N ASP A 141 -8.35 1.32 -19.02
CA ASP A 141 -7.36 2.30 -18.53
C ASP A 141 -7.79 3.16 -17.33
N ASN A 142 -8.59 2.55 -16.45
CA ASN A 142 -9.21 3.18 -15.29
C ASN A 142 -8.30 3.09 -14.05
N LEU A 143 -7.83 4.23 -13.53
CA LEU A 143 -6.90 4.32 -12.41
C LEU A 143 -7.58 4.91 -11.17
N SER A 144 -7.38 4.29 -10.00
CA SER A 144 -7.87 4.84 -8.73
C SER A 144 -6.79 5.62 -7.97
N GLY A 145 -5.53 5.47 -8.37
CA GLY A 145 -4.41 6.16 -7.76
C GLY A 145 -3.14 6.12 -8.59
N ALA A 146 -2.13 6.81 -8.10
CA ALA A 146 -0.79 6.81 -8.65
C ALA A 146 0.23 6.90 -7.51
N VAL A 147 1.33 6.20 -7.67
CA VAL A 147 2.48 6.26 -6.77
C VAL A 147 3.52 7.16 -7.41
N VAL A 148 4.04 8.14 -6.67
CA VAL A 148 4.95 9.16 -7.20
C VAL A 148 6.26 9.19 -6.39
N GLU A 149 7.38 9.11 -7.10
CA GLU A 149 8.72 9.38 -6.58
C GLU A 149 9.04 10.86 -6.82
N VAL A 150 9.54 11.55 -5.79
CA VAL A 150 9.70 13.02 -5.82
C VAL A 150 11.11 13.40 -5.42
N ASP A 151 11.65 14.42 -6.07
CA ASP A 151 12.90 15.07 -5.66
C ASP A 151 12.74 15.63 -4.23
N PRO A 152 13.52 15.15 -3.25
CA PRO A 152 13.39 15.58 -1.85
C PRO A 152 13.45 17.10 -1.65
N ALA A 153 14.18 17.82 -2.50
CA ALA A 153 14.30 19.28 -2.43
C ALA A 153 13.03 20.02 -2.89
N ARG A 154 12.07 19.32 -3.48
CA ARG A 154 10.87 19.89 -4.12
C ARG A 154 9.55 19.30 -3.64
N VAL A 155 9.59 18.42 -2.63
CA VAL A 155 8.40 17.73 -2.09
C VAL A 155 7.32 18.71 -1.65
N ASP A 156 7.66 19.76 -0.90
CA ASP A 156 6.68 20.74 -0.40
C ASP A 156 6.03 21.54 -1.52
N ALA A 157 6.83 21.98 -2.49
CA ALA A 157 6.34 22.74 -3.65
C ALA A 157 5.41 21.88 -4.52
N LEU A 158 5.76 20.61 -4.72
CA LEU A 158 4.92 19.66 -5.43
C LEU A 158 3.62 19.36 -4.66
N TYR A 159 3.70 19.16 -3.35
CA TYR A 159 2.54 18.90 -2.49
C TYR A 159 1.52 20.04 -2.54
N HIS A 160 1.97 21.29 -2.43
CA HIS A 160 1.09 22.46 -2.54
C HIS A 160 0.42 22.57 -3.92
N ARG A 161 1.13 22.18 -4.98
CA ARG A 161 0.60 22.19 -6.34
C ARG A 161 -0.38 21.05 -6.58
N LEU A 162 -0.14 19.86 -6.04
CA LEU A 162 -1.05 18.71 -6.16
C LEU A 162 -2.38 18.98 -5.44
N LYS A 163 -2.37 19.70 -4.31
CA LYS A 163 -3.59 20.12 -3.60
C LYS A 163 -4.51 21.05 -4.41
N THR A 164 -3.99 21.74 -5.43
CA THR A 164 -4.80 22.63 -6.27
C THR A 164 -5.35 21.94 -7.51
N VAL A 165 -5.02 20.66 -7.76
CA VAL A 165 -5.52 19.88 -8.89
C VAL A 165 -6.89 19.27 -8.54
N PRO A 166 -7.99 19.67 -9.21
CA PRO A 166 -9.34 19.23 -8.84
C PRO A 166 -9.60 17.72 -8.96
N ALA A 167 -8.84 17.01 -9.80
CA ALA A 167 -8.98 15.57 -10.00
C ALA A 167 -8.37 14.72 -8.87
N ILE A 168 -7.55 15.31 -8.00
CA ILE A 168 -6.83 14.61 -6.92
C ILE A 168 -7.66 14.69 -5.63
N ALA A 169 -8.16 13.55 -5.13
CA ALA A 169 -8.94 13.49 -3.89
C ALA A 169 -8.07 13.58 -2.64
N GLY A 170 -6.86 13.03 -2.73
CA GLY A 170 -5.96 12.96 -1.59
C GLY A 170 -4.52 12.79 -2.03
N VAL A 171 -3.64 13.50 -1.33
CA VAL A 171 -2.19 13.38 -1.45
C VAL A 171 -1.68 12.89 -0.10
N ALA A 172 -1.26 11.63 -0.02
CA ALA A 172 -0.62 11.07 1.16
C ALA A 172 0.90 11.11 0.97
N VAL A 173 1.60 11.91 1.77
CA VAL A 173 3.07 11.98 1.76
C VAL A 173 3.62 11.03 2.81
N THR A 174 4.41 10.04 2.39
CA THR A 174 4.99 9.01 3.27
C THR A 174 5.97 9.62 4.27
N GLN A 175 6.75 10.64 3.87
CA GLN A 175 7.64 11.39 4.78
C GLN A 175 6.89 12.15 5.86
N ALA A 176 5.77 12.81 5.55
CA ALA A 176 4.99 13.52 6.57
C ALA A 176 4.41 12.57 7.64
N VAL A 177 4.09 11.33 7.26
CA VAL A 177 3.67 10.28 8.20
C VAL A 177 4.85 9.83 9.07
N LEU A 178 6.03 9.60 8.48
CA LEU A 178 7.25 9.20 9.20
C LEU A 178 7.75 10.31 10.14
N ASP A 179 7.76 11.57 9.70
CA ASP A 179 8.17 12.72 10.50
C ASP A 179 7.18 12.97 11.65
N SER A 180 5.88 12.83 11.41
CA SER A 180 4.89 12.88 12.49
C SER A 180 5.06 11.72 13.48
N PHE A 181 5.40 10.52 13.00
CA PHE A 181 5.70 9.36 13.84
C PHE A 181 6.95 9.60 14.70
N ASN A 182 8.03 10.08 14.09
CA ASN A 182 9.31 10.37 14.76
C ASN A 182 9.17 11.52 15.77
N THR A 183 8.47 12.60 15.41
CA THR A 183 8.26 13.74 16.31
C THR A 183 7.41 13.34 17.52
N THR A 184 6.41 12.48 17.33
CA THR A 184 5.57 11.96 18.41
C THR A 184 6.34 10.97 19.30
N ILE A 185 7.16 10.09 18.72
CA ILE A 185 7.97 9.13 19.48
C ILE A 185 9.09 9.85 20.24
N GLU A 186 9.83 10.77 19.62
CA GLU A 186 10.93 11.48 20.28
C GLU A 186 10.46 12.31 21.49
N GLN A 187 9.32 13.00 21.37
CA GLN A 187 8.78 13.78 22.48
C GLN A 187 8.26 12.89 23.61
N ASN A 188 7.61 11.77 23.30
CA ASN A 188 7.00 10.89 24.30
C ASN A 188 8.05 9.99 24.99
N MET A 189 9.07 9.54 24.26
CA MET A 189 10.14 8.67 24.79
C MET A 189 11.07 9.44 25.73
N ASN A 190 11.44 10.69 25.40
CA ASN A 190 12.25 11.52 26.29
C ASN A 190 11.54 11.83 27.61
N LEU A 191 10.22 12.02 27.57
CA LEU A 191 9.42 12.26 28.78
C LEU A 191 9.40 11.01 29.68
N ILE A 192 9.17 9.82 29.11
CA ILE A 192 9.18 8.55 29.86
C ILE A 192 10.57 8.25 30.43
N VAL A 193 11.64 8.44 29.66
CA VAL A 193 13.03 8.23 30.12
C VAL A 193 13.37 9.19 31.25
N PHE A 194 12.99 10.47 31.16
CA PHE A 194 13.21 11.45 32.22
C PHE A 194 12.54 11.03 33.54
N PHE A 195 11.25 10.66 33.50
CA PHE A 195 10.55 10.19 34.71
C PHE A 195 11.13 8.90 35.26
N ASN A 196 11.51 7.93 34.40
CA ASN A 196 12.15 6.69 34.86
C ASN A 196 13.49 6.95 35.54
N VAL A 197 14.36 7.77 34.96
CA VAL A 197 15.65 8.12 35.57
C VAL A 197 15.44 8.81 36.91
N LEU A 198 14.49 9.75 36.99
CA LEU A 198 14.15 10.46 38.22
C LEU A 198 13.65 9.50 39.31
N PHE A 199 12.71 8.60 38.98
CA PHE A 199 12.22 7.58 39.91
C PHE A 199 13.33 6.62 40.34
N SER A 200 14.16 6.14 39.41
CA SER A 200 15.31 5.28 39.72
C SER A 200 16.29 5.96 40.66
N SER A 201 16.55 7.26 40.49
CA SER A 201 17.41 8.03 41.40
C SER A 201 16.81 8.16 42.81
N ILE A 202 15.50 8.43 42.91
CA ILE A 202 14.80 8.53 44.20
C ILE A 202 14.81 7.19 44.94
N ILE A 203 14.55 6.09 44.23
CA ILE A 203 14.58 4.74 44.81
C ILE A 203 16.00 4.38 45.27
N ALA A 204 17.03 4.68 44.46
CA ALA A 204 18.41 4.41 44.83
C ALA A 204 18.84 5.16 46.10
N ILE A 205 18.47 6.44 46.21
CA ILE A 205 18.70 7.23 47.44
C ILE A 205 17.90 6.66 48.60
N GLY A 206 16.62 6.32 48.38
CA GLY A 206 15.74 5.73 49.38
C GLY A 206 16.28 4.44 49.96
N VAL A 207 16.83 3.54 49.12
CA VAL A 207 17.45 2.28 49.57
C VAL A 207 18.70 2.52 50.41
N VAL A 208 19.54 3.50 50.04
CA VAL A 208 20.76 3.83 50.81
C VAL A 208 20.44 4.41 52.18
N TYR A 209 19.34 5.19 52.31
CA TYR A 209 18.93 5.77 53.59
C TYR A 209 17.99 4.87 54.42
N ASN A 210 17.43 3.81 53.82
CA ASN A 210 16.63 2.79 54.50
C ASN A 210 17.49 1.61 54.99
N ALA A 211 18.76 1.53 54.59
CA ALA A 211 19.74 0.54 55.01
C ALA A 211 20.49 0.95 56.29
#